data_AF-A0A927GI81-F1
#
_entry.id   AF-A0A927GI81-F1
#
_cell.length_a   1.000
_cell.length_b   1.000
_cell.length_c   1.000
_cell.angle_alpha   90.00
_cell.angle_beta   90.00
_cell.angle_gamma   90.00
#
_symmetry.space_group_name_H-M   'P 1'
#
loop_
_entity.id
_entity.type
_entity.pdbx_description
1 polymer ?
#
loop_
_entity_poly.entity_id
_entity_poly.type
_entity_poly.pdbx_seq_one_letter_code
_entity_poly.pdbx_strand_id
1 'polypeptide(L)'
;MLLIVGRKEALGASPKNIDSLRVALNSTTADSTRARLLCQLSFAYLPINTDSALGLGQQARRLAHRTWQPYWKAKALGLLAAAYQEQGELSLAVNYQRQETDLWQAMHHTDKHPRALRQAAGLDTGCLLLNSAEAYDNVKQYEKAQQAALTISDKMMLLLAALAGTWLLIRQRRLRAERDNAELRAYQAELQTQQLQAQEELRQSQYALELKNSELASLVLQVSGKEQLVADVKEELRAVAQKTNGVAQQRLQKMYQSLTLNAQSGANRDYMQQILEQVHPRFFAALQQRCPSVTQSDRRLAALLRLHFTTKDIAGILNISEDGVRKARYRLRRKLGLAAEQELSAFLYTLDEEATPNETSMPE
;
A
#
# COMPACT_ATOMS: atom_id res chain seq x y z
N MET A 1 39.07 -51.60 13.32
CA MET A 1 39.98 -51.94 14.43
C MET A 1 40.20 -53.44 14.63
N LEU A 2 39.20 -54.32 14.49
CA LEU A 2 39.38 -55.78 14.68
C LEU A 2 40.15 -56.51 13.54
N LEU A 3 40.30 -55.90 12.36
CA LEU A 3 41.12 -56.44 11.25
C LEU A 3 42.62 -56.13 11.37
N ILE A 4 43.03 -55.24 12.28
CA ILE A 4 44.43 -54.82 12.44
C ILE A 4 45.18 -55.77 13.37
N VAL A 5 44.50 -56.33 14.38
CA VAL A 5 45.12 -57.21 15.38
C VAL A 5 45.52 -58.56 14.77
N GLY A 6 44.68 -59.16 13.92
CA GLY A 6 44.99 -60.44 13.26
C GLY A 6 46.06 -60.37 12.15
N ARG A 7 46.40 -59.17 11.67
CA ARG A 7 47.41 -58.98 10.61
C ARG A 7 48.84 -58.86 11.15
N LYS A 8 49.00 -58.55 12.45
CA LYS A 8 50.33 -58.41 13.09
C LYS A 8 51.06 -59.74 13.25
N GLU A 9 50.35 -60.86 13.39
CA GLU A 9 50.97 -62.19 13.55
C GLU A 9 51.30 -62.87 12.20
N ALA A 10 50.61 -62.51 11.11
CA ALA A 10 50.78 -63.15 9.80
C ALA A 10 52.03 -62.69 9.02
N LEU A 11 52.64 -61.57 9.38
CA LEU A 11 53.77 -60.95 8.67
C LEU A 11 55.12 -61.17 9.37
N GLY A 12 55.43 -62.40 9.80
CA GLY A 12 56.80 -62.83 10.13
C GLY A 12 57.58 -62.02 11.19
N ALA A 13 56.90 -61.14 11.94
CA ALA A 13 57.48 -60.23 12.92
C ALA A 13 57.61 -60.91 14.29
N SER A 14 58.34 -62.02 14.32
CA SER A 14 58.81 -62.61 15.57
C SER A 14 59.90 -61.70 16.16
N PRO A 15 59.90 -61.36 17.47
CA PRO A 15 60.96 -60.56 18.08
C PRO A 15 62.35 -61.19 17.88
N LYS A 16 62.44 -62.52 17.81
CA LYS A 16 63.68 -63.24 17.47
C LYS A 16 64.20 -62.91 16.05
N ASN A 17 63.31 -62.53 15.14
CA ASN A 17 63.64 -62.15 13.77
C ASN A 17 64.17 -60.71 13.67
N ILE A 18 63.77 -59.83 14.59
CA ILE A 18 64.26 -58.44 14.66
C ILE A 18 65.67 -58.40 15.24
N ASP A 19 65.91 -59.15 16.32
CA ASP A 19 67.23 -59.21 16.95
C ASP A 19 68.27 -59.87 16.04
N SER A 20 67.90 -60.91 15.30
CA SER A 20 68.78 -61.53 14.30
C SER A 20 69.15 -60.57 13.17
N LEU A 21 68.18 -59.77 12.68
CA LEU A 21 68.41 -58.76 11.65
C LEU A 21 69.27 -57.59 12.15
N ARG A 22 69.15 -57.19 13.43
CA ARG A 22 70.00 -56.17 14.05
C ARG A 22 71.45 -56.64 14.18
N VAL A 23 71.66 -57.89 14.61
CA VAL A 23 72.98 -58.50 14.68
C VAL A 23 73.60 -58.61 13.29
N ALA A 24 72.82 -59.05 12.29
CA ALA A 24 73.27 -59.11 10.90
C ALA A 24 73.63 -57.73 10.33
N LEU A 25 72.89 -56.67 10.69
CA LEU A 25 73.21 -55.32 10.27
C LEU A 25 74.52 -54.81 10.88
N ASN A 26 74.82 -55.19 12.13
CA ASN A 26 76.05 -54.78 12.82
C ASN A 26 77.29 -55.54 12.34
N SER A 27 77.14 -56.80 11.90
CA SER A 27 78.24 -57.62 11.37
C SER A 27 78.55 -57.38 9.89
N THR A 28 77.64 -56.75 9.15
CA THR A 28 77.78 -56.56 7.70
C THR A 28 78.36 -55.19 7.36
N THR A 29 79.52 -55.16 6.69
CA THR A 29 80.21 -53.92 6.25
C THR A 29 79.82 -53.47 4.84
N ALA A 30 79.30 -54.35 3.99
CA ALA A 30 78.92 -54.00 2.62
C ALA A 30 77.60 -53.21 2.57
N ASP A 31 77.67 -51.97 2.06
CA ASP A 31 76.55 -51.02 2.00
C ASP A 31 75.35 -51.51 1.18
N SER A 32 75.59 -52.37 0.18
CA SER A 32 74.57 -53.02 -0.64
C SER A 32 73.66 -53.95 0.16
N THR A 33 74.26 -54.82 0.96
CA THR A 33 73.55 -55.76 1.84
C THR A 33 72.94 -55.04 3.05
N ARG A 34 73.56 -53.95 3.52
CA ARG A 34 73.00 -53.11 4.60
C ARG A 34 71.70 -52.43 4.17
N ALA A 35 71.58 -51.94 2.94
CA ALA A 35 70.34 -51.34 2.45
C ALA A 35 69.17 -52.33 2.46
N ARG A 36 69.42 -53.58 2.04
CA ARG A 36 68.45 -54.68 2.14
C ARG A 36 68.02 -54.97 3.58
N LEU A 37 68.99 -55.11 4.50
CA LEU A 37 68.72 -55.40 5.90
C LEU A 37 67.94 -54.26 6.58
N LEU A 38 68.24 -53.00 6.25
CA LEU A 38 67.49 -51.84 6.73
C LEU A 38 66.04 -51.84 6.23
N CYS A 39 65.78 -52.21 4.96
CA CYS A 39 64.42 -52.39 4.46
C CYS A 39 63.68 -53.52 5.20
N GLN A 40 64.34 -54.65 5.46
CA GLN A 40 63.73 -55.77 6.19
C GLN A 40 63.41 -55.41 7.64
N LEU A 41 64.31 -54.68 8.31
CA LEU A 41 64.06 -54.14 9.66
C LEU A 41 62.93 -53.12 9.65
N SER A 42 62.92 -52.17 8.71
CA SER A 42 61.85 -51.16 8.57
C SER A 42 60.48 -51.81 8.40
N PHE A 43 60.39 -52.86 7.57
CA PHE A 43 59.17 -53.64 7.41
C PHE A 43 58.74 -54.38 8.69
N ALA A 44 59.69 -55.00 9.41
CA ALA A 44 59.41 -55.68 10.67
C ALA A 44 58.95 -54.72 11.78
N TYR A 45 59.45 -53.47 11.77
CA TYR A 45 59.04 -52.43 12.70
C TYR A 45 57.70 -51.78 12.35
N LEU A 46 57.26 -51.84 11.10
CA LEU A 46 56.03 -51.19 10.63
C LEU A 46 54.78 -51.47 11.51
N PRO A 47 54.46 -52.72 11.89
CA PRO A 47 53.33 -53.01 12.78
C PRO A 47 53.59 -52.75 14.28
N ILE A 48 54.84 -52.53 14.68
CA ILE A 48 55.26 -52.43 16.10
C ILE A 48 55.47 -50.96 16.50
N ASN A 49 56.26 -50.23 15.72
CA ASN A 49 56.62 -48.83 15.95
C ASN A 49 56.87 -48.14 14.60
N THR A 50 55.92 -47.29 14.19
CA THR A 50 55.94 -46.58 12.91
C THR A 50 57.08 -45.56 12.82
N ASP A 51 57.44 -44.87 13.91
CA ASP A 51 58.56 -43.91 13.92
C ASP A 51 59.91 -44.59 13.71
N SER A 52 60.10 -45.77 14.32
CA SER A 52 61.30 -46.59 14.10
C SER A 52 61.34 -47.11 12.66
N ALA A 53 60.19 -47.51 12.11
CA ALA A 53 60.08 -47.94 10.72
C ALA A 53 60.44 -46.80 9.74
N LEU A 54 59.99 -45.57 10.01
CA LEU A 54 60.33 -44.38 9.24
C LEU A 54 61.83 -44.07 9.30
N GLY A 55 62.43 -44.07 10.49
CA GLY A 55 63.86 -43.83 10.66
C GLY A 55 64.71 -44.82 9.88
N LEU A 56 64.41 -46.11 9.98
CA LEU A 56 65.09 -47.18 9.25
C LEU A 56 64.83 -47.11 7.74
N GLY A 57 63.60 -46.79 7.32
CA GLY A 57 63.23 -46.61 5.92
C GLY A 57 63.97 -45.45 5.26
N GLN A 58 64.14 -44.32 5.98
CA GLN A 58 64.91 -43.19 5.50
C GLN A 58 66.40 -43.51 5.38
N GLN A 59 66.96 -44.25 6.34
CA GLN A 59 68.35 -44.73 6.26
C GLN A 59 68.53 -45.67 5.06
N ALA A 60 67.62 -46.61 4.86
CA ALA A 60 67.62 -47.52 3.71
C ALA A 60 67.58 -46.75 2.38
N ARG A 61 66.68 -45.76 2.26
CA ARG A 61 66.56 -44.93 1.06
C ARG A 61 67.84 -44.17 0.73
N ARG A 62 68.45 -43.53 1.74
CA ARG A 62 69.71 -42.77 1.56
C ARG A 62 70.85 -43.70 1.15
N LEU A 63 70.96 -44.86 1.80
CA LEU A 63 72.02 -45.83 1.52
C LEU A 63 71.88 -46.43 0.13
N ALA A 64 70.68 -46.88 -0.24
CA ALA A 64 70.37 -47.42 -1.57
C ALA A 64 70.59 -46.39 -2.70
N HIS A 65 70.37 -45.10 -2.41
CA HIS A 65 70.67 -44.04 -3.37
C HIS A 65 72.17 -43.86 -3.59
N ARG A 66 72.99 -43.92 -2.53
CA ARG A 66 74.46 -43.78 -2.62
C ARG A 66 75.10 -44.97 -3.34
N THR A 67 74.59 -46.18 -3.11
CA THR A 67 75.11 -47.41 -3.71
C THR A 67 74.54 -47.76 -5.08
N TRP A 68 73.76 -46.85 -5.68
CA TRP A 68 73.12 -47.05 -6.99
C TRP A 68 72.27 -48.33 -7.07
N GLN A 69 71.46 -48.57 -6.02
CA GLN A 69 70.55 -49.72 -5.94
C GLN A 69 69.08 -49.29 -6.08
N PRO A 70 68.58 -49.14 -7.31
CA PRO A 70 67.25 -48.57 -7.55
C PRO A 70 66.12 -49.45 -6.98
N TYR A 71 66.30 -50.77 -6.98
CA TYR A 71 65.33 -51.72 -6.39
C TYR A 71 65.13 -51.49 -4.89
N TRP A 72 66.21 -51.42 -4.11
CA TRP A 72 66.13 -51.21 -2.67
C TRP A 72 65.71 -49.78 -2.33
N LYS A 73 66.01 -48.81 -3.20
CA LYS A 73 65.50 -47.44 -3.09
C LYS A 73 63.98 -47.39 -3.27
N ALA A 74 63.45 -48.06 -4.30
CA ALA A 74 62.01 -48.15 -4.54
C ALA A 74 61.30 -48.86 -3.38
N LYS A 75 61.85 -49.99 -2.91
CA LYS A 75 61.30 -50.71 -1.75
C LYS A 75 61.32 -49.87 -0.46
N ALA A 76 62.37 -49.08 -0.22
CA ALA A 76 62.42 -48.18 0.93
C ALA A 76 61.36 -47.06 0.83
N LEU A 77 61.06 -46.57 -0.38
CA LEU A 77 60.01 -45.56 -0.61
C LEU A 77 58.62 -46.11 -0.33
N GLY A 78 58.32 -47.35 -0.77
CA GLY A 78 57.04 -47.99 -0.46
C GLY A 78 56.84 -48.25 1.04
N LEU A 79 57.91 -48.63 1.76
CA LEU A 79 57.86 -48.78 3.22
C LEU A 79 57.62 -47.44 3.95
N LEU A 80 58.21 -46.35 3.44
CA LEU A 80 57.95 -45.01 3.97
C LEU A 80 56.51 -44.57 3.69
N ALA A 81 55.98 -44.85 2.50
CA ALA A 81 54.59 -44.56 2.16
C ALA A 81 53.61 -45.29 3.09
N ALA A 82 53.85 -46.59 3.32
CA ALA A 82 53.05 -47.40 4.25
C ALA A 82 53.13 -46.87 5.70
N ALA A 83 54.31 -46.44 6.15
CA ALA A 83 54.48 -45.89 7.49
C ALA A 83 53.77 -44.54 7.68
N TYR A 84 53.80 -43.64 6.69
CA TYR A 84 53.05 -42.38 6.73
C TYR A 84 51.54 -42.60 6.63
N GLN A 85 51.11 -43.64 5.93
CA GLN A 85 49.70 -44.04 5.87
C GLN A 85 49.19 -44.48 7.25
N GLU A 86 49.96 -45.28 7.99
CA GLU A 86 49.60 -45.68 9.37
C GLU A 86 49.60 -44.48 10.35
N GLN A 87 50.35 -43.42 10.06
CA GLN A 87 50.33 -42.17 10.85
C GLN A 87 49.18 -41.22 10.51
N GLY A 88 48.40 -41.50 9.45
CA GLY A 88 47.31 -40.61 8.98
C GLY A 88 47.77 -39.46 8.08
N GLU A 89 49.06 -39.36 7.77
CA GLU A 89 49.67 -38.32 6.93
C GLU A 89 49.58 -38.71 5.44
N LEU A 90 48.36 -38.71 4.91
CA LEU A 90 48.04 -39.20 3.56
C LEU A 90 48.78 -38.46 2.44
N SER A 91 49.03 -37.15 2.60
CA SER A 91 49.70 -36.33 1.58
C SER A 91 51.16 -36.77 1.35
N LEU A 92 51.88 -37.05 2.43
CA LEU A 92 53.25 -37.54 2.39
C LEU A 92 53.31 -38.98 1.90
N ALA A 93 52.36 -39.83 2.34
CA ALA A 93 52.25 -41.20 1.88
C ALA A 93 52.11 -41.27 0.34
N VAL A 94 51.20 -40.48 -0.23
CA VAL A 94 50.99 -40.40 -1.69
C VAL A 94 52.22 -39.90 -2.44
N ASN A 95 52.95 -38.93 -1.88
CA ASN A 95 54.19 -38.42 -2.51
C ASN A 95 55.28 -39.50 -2.56
N TYR A 96 55.54 -40.19 -1.45
CA TYR A 96 56.52 -41.29 -1.43
C TYR A 96 56.09 -42.46 -2.32
N GLN A 97 54.79 -42.75 -2.39
CA GLN A 97 54.25 -43.76 -3.28
C GLN A 97 54.49 -43.39 -4.76
N ARG A 98 54.30 -42.13 -5.13
CA ARG A 98 54.58 -41.63 -6.48
C ARG A 98 56.06 -41.80 -6.86
N GLN A 99 56.96 -41.44 -5.94
CA GLN A 99 58.39 -41.63 -6.14
C GLN A 99 58.78 -43.12 -6.30
N GLU A 100 58.12 -44.00 -5.56
CA GLU A 100 58.28 -45.45 -5.72
C GLU A 100 57.83 -45.90 -7.12
N THR A 101 56.62 -45.50 -7.56
CA THR A 101 56.07 -45.92 -8.86
C THR A 101 56.92 -45.43 -10.03
N ASP A 102 57.39 -44.18 -9.97
CA ASP A 102 58.24 -43.61 -11.02
C ASP A 102 59.57 -44.38 -11.15
N LEU A 103 60.15 -44.79 -10.01
CA LEU A 103 61.37 -45.60 -10.00
C LEU A 103 61.13 -47.02 -10.51
N TRP A 104 60.01 -47.66 -10.16
CA TRP A 104 59.65 -48.96 -10.70
C TRP A 104 59.44 -48.91 -12.21
N GLN A 105 58.72 -47.91 -12.70
CA GLN A 105 58.52 -47.70 -14.14
C GLN A 105 59.86 -47.52 -14.86
N ALA A 106 60.77 -46.70 -14.31
CA ALA A 106 62.11 -46.53 -14.87
C ALA A 106 62.91 -47.86 -14.91
N MET A 107 62.80 -48.70 -13.87
CA MET A 107 63.48 -50.00 -13.82
C MET A 107 62.87 -51.05 -14.76
N HIS A 108 61.55 -50.99 -15.02
CA HIS A 108 60.86 -51.93 -15.90
C HIS A 108 61.37 -51.89 -17.35
N HIS A 109 61.95 -50.77 -17.77
CA HIS A 109 62.51 -50.61 -19.11
C HIS A 109 63.96 -51.12 -19.24
N THR A 110 64.67 -51.39 -18.14
CA THR A 110 66.14 -51.57 -18.18
C THR A 110 66.68 -52.94 -17.80
N ASP A 111 65.95 -53.89 -17.15
CA ASP A 111 66.64 -55.12 -16.70
C ASP A 111 65.86 -56.45 -16.52
N LYS A 112 66.62 -57.56 -16.67
CA LYS A 112 66.20 -58.98 -16.64
C LYS A 112 66.07 -59.55 -15.20
N HIS A 113 65.17 -59.02 -14.36
CA HIS A 113 64.94 -59.58 -13.00
C HIS A 113 64.07 -60.86 -12.98
N PRO A 114 64.24 -61.80 -12.02
CA PRO A 114 63.52 -63.08 -12.00
C PRO A 114 61.99 -62.91 -11.83
N ARG A 115 61.20 -63.69 -12.58
CA ARG A 115 59.73 -63.57 -12.71
C ARG A 115 58.96 -63.57 -11.36
N ALA A 116 59.43 -64.34 -10.38
CA ALA A 116 58.78 -64.44 -9.06
C ALA A 116 58.81 -63.12 -8.26
N LEU A 117 59.90 -62.35 -8.35
CA LEU A 117 60.01 -61.05 -7.69
C LEU A 117 59.16 -59.97 -8.39
N ARG A 118 58.91 -60.11 -9.70
CA ARG A 118 58.01 -59.19 -10.45
C ARG A 118 56.54 -59.40 -10.09
N GLN A 119 56.10 -60.65 -9.92
CA GLN A 119 54.72 -60.95 -9.57
C GLN A 119 54.37 -60.54 -8.14
N ALA A 120 55.23 -60.87 -7.16
CA ALA A 120 54.99 -60.48 -5.77
C ALA A 120 54.98 -58.96 -5.57
N ALA A 121 55.97 -58.24 -6.14
CA ALA A 121 56.01 -56.78 -6.05
C ALA A 121 54.83 -56.11 -6.76
N GLY A 122 54.38 -56.64 -7.90
CA GLY A 122 53.24 -56.09 -8.65
C GLY A 122 51.87 -56.34 -7.99
N LEU A 123 51.70 -57.46 -7.29
CA LEU A 123 50.46 -57.78 -6.57
C LEU A 123 50.29 -56.89 -5.34
N ASP A 124 51.34 -56.72 -4.54
CA ASP A 124 51.29 -55.89 -3.33
C ASP A 124 51.15 -54.40 -3.66
N THR A 125 51.86 -53.90 -4.69
CA THR A 125 51.71 -52.51 -5.15
C THR A 125 50.37 -52.27 -5.84
N GLY A 126 49.85 -53.22 -6.61
CA GLY A 126 48.54 -53.11 -7.24
C GLY A 126 47.39 -52.95 -6.25
N CYS A 127 47.38 -53.73 -5.16
CA CYS A 127 46.34 -53.62 -4.13
C CYS A 127 46.41 -52.30 -3.34
N LEU A 128 47.61 -51.79 -3.06
CA LEU A 128 47.78 -50.48 -2.41
C LEU A 128 47.34 -49.33 -3.32
N LEU A 129 47.67 -49.40 -4.61
CA LEU A 129 47.28 -48.40 -5.60
C LEU A 129 45.76 -48.32 -5.76
N LEU A 130 45.07 -49.45 -5.88
CA LEU A 130 43.60 -49.50 -5.97
C LEU A 130 42.94 -48.86 -4.74
N ASN A 131 43.37 -49.25 -3.53
CA ASN A 131 42.83 -48.68 -2.30
C ASN A 131 43.11 -47.16 -2.15
N SER A 132 44.27 -46.69 -2.63
CA SER A 132 44.63 -45.27 -2.59
C SER A 132 43.88 -44.43 -3.64
N ALA A 133 43.58 -45.00 -4.80
CA ALA A 133 42.80 -44.36 -5.85
C ALA A 133 41.35 -44.18 -5.41
N GLU A 134 40.75 -45.22 -4.81
CA GLU A 134 39.41 -45.14 -4.21
C GLU A 134 39.36 -44.09 -3.09
N ALA A 135 40.37 -44.04 -2.22
CA ALA A 135 40.45 -43.02 -1.18
C ALA A 135 40.56 -41.59 -1.75
N TYR A 136 41.35 -41.39 -2.81
CA TYR A 136 41.50 -40.09 -3.46
C TYR A 136 40.20 -39.61 -4.13
N ASP A 137 39.52 -40.49 -4.87
CA ASP A 137 38.26 -40.16 -5.54
C ASP A 137 37.15 -39.85 -4.54
N ASN A 138 37.09 -40.58 -3.43
CA ASN A 138 36.16 -40.31 -2.34
C ASN A 138 36.42 -38.92 -1.73
N VAL A 139 37.67 -38.56 -1.40
CA VAL A 139 38.02 -37.23 -0.87
C VAL A 139 37.61 -36.12 -1.85
N LYS A 140 37.90 -36.29 -3.14
CA LYS A 140 37.51 -35.34 -4.19
C LYS A 140 36.00 -35.18 -4.34
N GLN A 141 35.23 -36.25 -4.09
CA GLN A 141 33.77 -36.20 -4.08
C GLN A 141 33.24 -35.41 -2.88
N TYR A 142 33.84 -35.57 -1.69
CA TYR A 142 33.47 -34.79 -0.50
C TYR A 142 33.77 -33.30 -0.67
N GLU A 143 34.91 -32.93 -1.28
CA GLU A 143 35.26 -31.53 -1.55
C GLU A 143 34.24 -30.85 -2.49
N LYS A 144 33.83 -31.54 -3.57
CA LYS A 144 32.79 -31.03 -4.48
C LYS A 144 31.44 -30.85 -3.79
N ALA A 145 31.04 -31.83 -2.98
CA ALA A 145 29.79 -31.75 -2.22
C ALA A 145 29.82 -30.58 -1.22
N GLN A 146 30.96 -30.35 -0.56
CA GLN A 146 31.14 -29.25 0.38
C GLN A 146 31.09 -27.88 -0.33
N GLN A 147 31.75 -27.74 -1.48
CA GLN A 147 31.68 -26.51 -2.29
C GLN A 147 30.26 -26.24 -2.79
N ALA A 148 29.54 -27.26 -3.26
CA ALA A 148 28.16 -27.12 -3.66
C ALA A 148 27.27 -26.62 -2.51
N ALA A 149 27.42 -27.19 -1.31
CA ALA A 149 26.66 -26.78 -0.12
C ALA A 149 26.89 -25.30 0.25
N LEU A 150 28.15 -24.83 0.20
CA LEU A 150 28.49 -23.43 0.45
C LEU A 150 27.81 -22.49 -0.55
N THR A 151 27.89 -22.79 -1.85
CA THR A 151 27.25 -21.95 -2.89
C THR A 151 25.71 -21.90 -2.79
N ILE A 152 25.08 -22.98 -2.29
CA ILE A 152 23.64 -23.02 -2.06
C ILE A 152 23.27 -22.11 -0.89
N SER A 153 24.05 -22.15 0.20
CA SER A 153 23.83 -21.29 1.38
C SER A 153 23.89 -19.81 1.03
N ASP A 154 24.89 -19.38 0.25
CA ASP A 154 25.05 -17.97 -0.15
C ASP A 154 23.87 -17.49 -1.00
N LYS A 155 23.43 -18.30 -1.96
CA LYS A 155 22.26 -17.99 -2.80
C LYS A 155 20.97 -17.92 -1.98
N MET A 156 20.81 -18.82 -1.00
CA MET A 156 19.66 -18.81 -0.10
C MET A 156 19.64 -17.55 0.77
N MET A 157 20.79 -17.12 1.28
CA MET A 157 20.91 -15.88 2.05
C MET A 157 20.56 -14.64 1.20
N LEU A 158 21.03 -14.58 -0.06
CA LEU A 158 20.67 -13.51 -1.00
C LEU A 158 19.17 -13.51 -1.33
N LEU A 159 18.57 -14.68 -1.51
CA LEU A 159 17.13 -14.81 -1.77
C LEU A 159 16.32 -14.32 -0.57
N LEU A 160 16.70 -14.70 0.65
CA LEU A 160 16.05 -14.23 1.88
C LEU A 160 16.19 -12.71 2.06
N ALA A 161 17.36 -12.14 1.77
CA ALA A 161 17.58 -10.69 1.82
C ALA A 161 16.71 -9.95 0.78
N ALA A 162 16.58 -10.49 -0.44
CA ALA A 162 15.70 -9.93 -1.46
C ALA A 162 14.22 -10.00 -1.07
N LEU A 163 13.77 -11.12 -0.49
CA LEU A 163 12.41 -11.26 0.05
C LEU A 163 12.15 -10.28 1.21
N ALA A 164 13.10 -10.12 2.13
CA ALA A 164 12.98 -9.15 3.22
C ALA A 164 12.94 -7.70 2.69
N GLY A 165 13.78 -7.38 1.71
CA GLY A 165 13.80 -6.06 1.07
C GLY A 165 12.49 -5.75 0.34
N THR A 166 11.98 -6.68 -0.46
CA THR A 166 10.68 -6.53 -1.14
C THR A 166 9.53 -6.41 -0.14
N TRP A 167 9.52 -7.21 0.92
CA TRP A 167 8.54 -7.10 2.00
C TRP A 167 8.61 -5.73 2.69
N LEU A 168 9.81 -5.23 2.97
CA LEU A 168 10.02 -3.92 3.61
C LEU A 168 9.61 -2.75 2.69
N LEU A 169 9.86 -2.85 1.38
CA LEU A 169 9.38 -1.88 0.40
C LEU A 169 7.86 -1.88 0.30
N ILE A 170 7.21 -3.06 0.26
CA ILE A 170 5.75 -3.18 0.28
C ILE A 170 5.20 -2.59 1.59
N ARG A 171 5.83 -2.88 2.72
CA ARG A 171 5.44 -2.34 4.03
C ARG A 171 5.54 -0.82 4.07
N GLN A 172 6.62 -0.24 3.57
CA GLN A 172 6.77 1.22 3.48
C GLN A 172 5.73 1.85 2.56
N ARG A 173 5.47 1.25 1.39
CA ARG A 173 4.44 1.74 0.45
C ARG A 173 3.04 1.70 1.06
N ARG A 174 2.71 0.61 1.79
CA ARG A 174 1.42 0.49 2.49
C ARG A 174 1.25 1.58 3.55
N LEU A 175 2.27 1.84 4.37
CA LEU A 175 2.21 2.87 5.40
C LEU A 175 2.05 4.28 4.82
N ARG A 176 2.68 4.59 3.67
CA ARG A 176 2.49 5.87 2.97
C ARG A 176 1.06 5.98 2.45
N ALA A 177 0.57 4.95 1.76
CA ALA A 177 -0.79 4.93 1.24
C ALA A 177 -1.86 5.02 2.36
N GLU A 178 -1.61 4.44 3.53
CA GLU A 178 -2.50 4.58 4.69
C GLU A 178 -2.57 6.02 5.20
N ARG A 179 -1.44 6.76 5.21
CA ARG A 179 -1.40 8.18 5.58
C ARG A 179 -2.13 9.04 4.56
N ASP A 180 -1.81 8.87 3.29
CA ASP A 180 -2.43 9.64 2.19
C ASP A 180 -3.96 9.39 2.16
N ASN A 181 -4.40 8.15 2.39
CA ASN A 181 -5.82 7.82 2.49
C ASN A 181 -6.47 8.40 3.77
N ALA A 182 -5.75 8.47 4.89
CA ALA A 182 -6.27 9.09 6.11
C ALA A 182 -6.41 10.60 5.95
N GLU A 183 -5.43 11.26 5.34
CA GLU A 183 -5.47 12.69 4.99
C GLU A 183 -6.63 12.98 4.03
N LEU A 184 -6.79 12.16 2.97
CA LEU A 184 -7.90 12.31 2.03
C LEU A 184 -9.27 12.14 2.71
N ARG A 185 -9.41 11.19 3.63
CA ARG A 185 -10.65 11.00 4.40
C ARG A 185 -10.93 12.18 5.33
N ALA A 186 -9.89 12.70 5.99
CA ALA A 186 -10.02 13.89 6.84
C ALA A 186 -10.46 15.11 6.00
N TYR A 187 -9.83 15.31 4.84
CA TYR A 187 -10.19 16.37 3.90
C TYR A 187 -11.63 16.23 3.38
N GLN A 188 -12.05 15.01 3.03
CA GLN A 188 -13.44 14.74 2.61
C GLN A 188 -14.44 15.00 3.74
N ALA A 189 -14.11 14.63 4.98
CA ALA A 189 -14.95 14.90 6.13
C ALA A 189 -15.07 16.41 6.40
N GLU A 190 -13.97 17.16 6.33
CA GLU A 190 -13.97 18.62 6.44
C GLU A 190 -14.85 19.26 5.36
N LEU A 191 -14.71 18.85 4.10
CA LEU A 191 -15.54 19.36 3.01
C LEU A 191 -17.02 19.07 3.22
N GLN A 192 -17.37 17.86 3.67
CA GLN A 192 -18.75 17.50 4.02
C GLN A 192 -19.28 18.37 5.15
N THR A 193 -18.49 18.62 6.20
CA THR A 193 -18.90 19.50 7.30
C THR A 193 -19.13 20.93 6.84
N GLN A 194 -18.25 21.47 5.97
CA GLN A 194 -18.43 22.79 5.38
C GLN A 194 -19.70 22.87 4.52
N GLN A 195 -19.97 21.85 3.72
CA GLN A 195 -21.19 21.79 2.90
C GLN A 195 -22.45 21.75 3.77
N LEU A 196 -22.45 20.95 4.85
CA LEU A 196 -23.56 20.89 5.79
C LEU A 196 -23.78 22.22 6.50
N GLN A 197 -22.70 22.87 6.94
CA GLN A 197 -22.76 24.21 7.55
C GLN A 197 -23.32 25.25 6.58
N ALA A 198 -22.82 25.28 5.34
CA ALA A 198 -23.33 26.19 4.31
C ALA A 198 -24.81 25.93 3.98
N GLN A 199 -25.23 24.66 3.92
CA GLN A 199 -26.65 24.31 3.74
C GLN A 199 -27.50 24.74 4.94
N GLU A 200 -27.00 24.60 6.16
CA GLU A 200 -27.72 24.98 7.36
C GLU A 200 -27.85 26.51 7.48
N GLU A 201 -26.80 27.26 7.15
CA GLU A 201 -26.83 28.72 7.03
C GLU A 201 -27.83 29.19 5.98
N LEU A 202 -27.83 28.55 4.80
CA LEU A 202 -28.81 28.84 3.74
C LEU A 202 -30.24 28.57 4.24
N ARG A 203 -30.46 27.44 4.93
CA ARG A 203 -31.76 27.07 5.47
C ARG A 203 -32.23 28.05 6.55
N GLN A 204 -31.32 28.49 7.42
CA GLN A 204 -31.62 29.51 8.44
C GLN A 204 -31.97 30.86 7.79
N SER A 205 -31.24 31.26 6.76
CA SER A 205 -31.53 32.47 6.00
C SER A 205 -32.90 32.40 5.31
N GLN A 206 -33.21 31.28 4.64
CA GLN A 206 -34.51 31.03 4.03
C GLN A 206 -35.64 31.05 5.05
N TYR A 207 -35.47 30.38 6.20
CA TYR A 207 -36.45 30.39 7.27
C TYR A 207 -36.67 31.80 7.84
N ALA A 208 -35.61 32.59 8.02
CA ALA A 208 -35.72 33.97 8.46
C ALA A 208 -36.49 34.84 7.45
N LEU A 209 -36.26 34.63 6.14
CA LEU A 209 -37.02 35.29 5.08
C LEU A 209 -38.49 34.88 5.09
N GLU A 210 -38.80 33.60 5.26
CA GLU A 210 -40.18 33.12 5.38
C GLU A 210 -40.90 33.69 6.60
N LEU A 211 -40.23 33.72 7.76
CA LEU A 211 -40.78 34.31 8.97
C LEU A 211 -41.09 35.80 8.76
N LYS A 212 -40.17 36.54 8.14
CA LYS A 212 -40.38 37.96 7.80
C LYS A 212 -41.54 38.14 6.83
N ASN A 213 -41.64 37.30 5.81
CA ASN A 213 -42.76 37.35 4.86
C ASN A 213 -44.10 37.06 5.55
N SER A 214 -44.13 36.11 6.50
CA SER A 214 -45.32 35.78 7.29
C SER A 214 -45.74 36.92 8.23
N GLU A 215 -44.79 37.53 8.95
CA GLU A 215 -45.03 38.71 9.78
C GLU A 215 -45.66 39.86 8.96
N LEU A 216 -45.14 40.09 7.76
CA LEU A 216 -45.61 41.15 6.87
C LEU A 216 -46.97 40.82 6.25
N ALA A 217 -47.22 39.56 5.89
CA ALA A 217 -48.53 39.11 5.43
C ALA A 217 -49.60 39.32 6.53
N SER A 218 -49.27 39.02 7.78
CA SER A 218 -50.13 39.29 8.93
C SER A 218 -50.44 40.78 9.08
N LEU A 219 -49.43 41.66 8.93
CA LEU A 219 -49.62 43.11 8.97
C LEU A 219 -50.57 43.59 7.85
N VAL A 220 -50.42 43.08 6.62
CA VAL A 220 -51.31 43.39 5.50
C VAL A 220 -52.75 42.96 5.80
N LEU A 221 -52.93 41.76 6.36
CA LEU A 221 -54.25 41.27 6.78
C LEU A 221 -54.86 42.14 7.89
N GLN A 222 -54.08 42.60 8.86
CA GLN A 222 -54.57 43.51 9.91
C GLN A 222 -55.02 44.87 9.34
N VAL A 223 -54.25 45.42 8.40
CA VAL A 223 -54.63 46.68 7.71
C VAL A 223 -55.94 46.47 6.94
N SER A 224 -56.05 45.37 6.19
CA SER A 224 -57.27 45.01 5.46
C SER A 224 -58.48 44.80 6.37
N GLY A 225 -58.33 44.08 7.48
CA GLY A 225 -59.42 43.87 8.45
C GLY A 225 -59.92 45.17 9.07
N LYS A 226 -59.02 46.12 9.35
CA LYS A 226 -59.39 47.48 9.79
C LYS A 226 -60.17 48.23 8.71
N GLU A 227 -59.80 48.08 7.44
CA GLU A 227 -60.51 48.70 6.32
C GLU A 227 -61.91 48.12 6.12
N GLN A 228 -62.06 46.79 6.23
CA GLN A 228 -63.37 46.13 6.18
C GLN A 228 -64.28 46.59 7.31
N LEU A 229 -63.79 46.63 8.55
CA LEU A 229 -64.57 47.10 9.69
C LEU A 229 -65.02 48.56 9.52
N VAL A 230 -64.18 49.42 8.94
CA VAL A 230 -64.58 50.80 8.60
C VAL A 230 -65.65 50.83 7.49
N ALA A 231 -65.59 49.91 6.52
CA ALA A 231 -66.62 49.78 5.50
C ALA A 231 -67.96 49.32 6.08
N ASP A 232 -67.96 48.31 6.94
CA ASP A 232 -69.15 47.80 7.62
C ASP A 232 -69.81 48.87 8.50
N VAL A 233 -69.00 49.58 9.31
CA VAL A 233 -69.48 50.70 10.15
C VAL A 233 -70.08 51.82 9.31
N LYS A 234 -69.53 52.10 8.12
CA LYS A 234 -70.11 53.08 7.19
C LYS A 234 -71.45 52.64 6.64
N GLU A 235 -71.60 51.36 6.31
CA GLU A 235 -72.84 50.80 5.78
C GLU A 235 -73.95 50.83 6.85
N GLU A 236 -73.63 50.44 8.08
CA GLU A 236 -74.55 50.55 9.22
C GLU A 236 -74.93 52.02 9.50
N LEU A 237 -73.95 52.92 9.56
CA LEU A 237 -74.20 54.37 9.73
C LEU A 237 -75.15 54.91 8.65
N ARG A 238 -74.97 54.49 7.40
CA ARG A 238 -75.83 54.90 6.28
C ARG A 238 -77.24 54.34 6.44
N ALA A 239 -77.37 53.07 6.80
CA ALA A 239 -78.67 52.43 7.01
C ALA A 239 -79.45 53.07 8.17
N VAL A 240 -78.78 53.41 9.27
CA VAL A 240 -79.40 54.12 10.41
C VAL A 240 -79.74 55.57 10.03
N ALA A 241 -78.85 56.27 9.31
CA ALA A 241 -79.12 57.63 8.85
C ALA A 241 -80.31 57.73 7.87
N GLN A 242 -80.60 56.68 7.10
CA GLN A 242 -81.78 56.62 6.22
C GLN A 242 -83.10 56.42 6.98
N LYS A 243 -83.05 55.85 8.19
CA LYS A 243 -84.22 55.57 9.05
C LYS A 243 -84.46 56.62 10.13
N THR A 244 -83.57 57.61 10.26
CA THR A 244 -83.59 58.62 11.32
C THR A 244 -83.82 60.00 10.73
N ASN A 245 -84.58 60.87 11.42
CA ASN A 245 -84.91 62.23 10.97
C ASN A 245 -84.33 63.30 11.91
N GLY A 246 -84.20 64.54 11.41
CA GLY A 246 -83.85 65.71 12.20
C GLY A 246 -82.37 65.81 12.61
N VAL A 247 -82.10 66.33 13.82
CA VAL A 247 -80.72 66.61 14.31
C VAL A 247 -79.86 65.35 14.40
N ALA A 248 -80.46 64.19 14.72
CA ALA A 248 -79.77 62.91 14.79
C ALA A 248 -79.27 62.46 13.41
N GLN A 249 -80.06 62.67 12.35
CA GLN A 249 -79.67 62.36 10.97
C GLN A 249 -78.45 63.19 10.53
N GLN A 250 -78.44 64.49 10.85
CA GLN A 250 -77.32 65.39 10.53
C GLN A 250 -76.03 64.99 11.25
N ARG A 251 -76.12 64.52 12.51
CA ARG A 251 -74.96 64.00 13.25
C ARG A 251 -74.43 62.70 12.63
N LEU A 252 -75.31 61.78 12.26
CA LEU A 252 -74.93 60.53 11.58
C LEU A 252 -74.30 60.78 10.20
N GLN A 253 -74.83 61.73 9.42
CA GLN A 253 -74.23 62.16 8.15
C GLN A 253 -72.85 62.79 8.35
N LYS A 254 -72.65 63.60 9.40
CA LYS A 254 -71.32 64.14 9.74
C LYS A 254 -70.33 63.05 10.12
N MET A 255 -70.74 62.05 10.90
CA MET A 255 -69.90 60.88 11.23
C MET A 255 -69.58 60.03 9.99
N TYR A 256 -70.56 59.84 9.10
CA TYR A 256 -70.33 59.17 7.82
C TYR A 256 -69.35 59.96 6.94
N GLN A 257 -69.50 61.28 6.85
CA GLN A 257 -68.57 62.14 6.10
C GLN A 257 -67.16 62.15 6.69
N SER A 258 -66.99 62.18 8.02
CA SER A 258 -65.66 62.13 8.63
C SER A 258 -64.95 60.79 8.40
N LEU A 259 -65.68 59.66 8.49
CA LEU A 259 -65.16 58.34 8.11
C LEU A 259 -64.88 58.24 6.60
N THR A 260 -65.64 58.95 5.77
CA THR A 260 -65.44 58.98 4.32
C THR A 260 -64.19 59.77 3.95
N LEU A 261 -63.98 60.93 4.57
CA LEU A 261 -62.76 61.73 4.42
C LEU A 261 -61.52 60.96 4.88
N ASN A 262 -61.58 60.29 6.04
CA ASN A 262 -60.48 59.46 6.53
C ASN A 262 -60.14 58.29 5.59
N ALA A 263 -61.14 57.62 5.00
CA ALA A 263 -60.90 56.54 4.05
C ALA A 263 -60.44 57.03 2.65
N GLN A 264 -60.85 58.23 2.22
CA GLN A 264 -60.45 58.82 0.94
C GLN A 264 -59.00 59.34 0.95
N SER A 265 -58.39 59.50 2.13
CA SER A 265 -57.00 59.95 2.26
C SER A 265 -55.99 59.05 1.54
N GLY A 266 -56.35 57.81 1.17
CA GLY A 266 -55.46 56.87 0.48
C GLY A 266 -54.27 56.40 1.32
N ALA A 267 -54.08 56.95 2.52
CA ALA A 267 -52.89 56.75 3.34
C ALA A 267 -52.63 55.28 3.68
N ASN A 268 -53.67 54.50 4.00
CA ASN A 268 -53.53 53.06 4.25
C ASN A 268 -53.16 52.28 3.00
N ARG A 269 -53.72 52.66 1.85
CA ARG A 269 -53.46 52.04 0.55
C ARG A 269 -52.04 52.32 0.07
N ASP A 270 -51.52 53.51 0.33
CA ASP A 270 -50.13 53.89 0.02
C ASP A 270 -49.13 53.29 1.03
N TYR A 271 -49.50 53.22 2.31
CA TYR A 271 -48.71 52.51 3.33
C TYR A 271 -48.59 51.01 3.03
N MET A 272 -49.69 50.36 2.66
CA MET A 272 -49.68 48.96 2.23
C MET A 272 -48.79 48.74 0.99
N GLN A 273 -48.85 49.67 0.03
CA GLN A 273 -47.98 49.62 -1.15
C GLN A 273 -46.51 49.70 -0.76
N GLN A 274 -46.17 50.63 0.14
CA GLN A 274 -44.81 50.82 0.61
C GLN A 274 -44.30 49.59 1.36
N ILE A 275 -45.13 48.95 2.17
CA ILE A 275 -44.81 47.67 2.82
C ILE A 275 -44.52 46.60 1.76
N LEU A 276 -45.41 46.42 0.78
CA LEU A 276 -45.25 45.41 -0.28
C LEU A 276 -43.97 45.65 -1.11
N GLU A 277 -43.70 46.91 -1.49
CA GLU A 277 -42.49 47.29 -2.24
C GLU A 277 -41.19 47.06 -1.45
N GLN A 278 -41.23 47.23 -0.12
CA GLN A 278 -40.08 46.92 0.74
C GLN A 278 -39.83 45.42 0.88
N VAL A 279 -40.86 44.57 0.79
CA VAL A 279 -40.71 43.11 0.91
C VAL A 279 -40.03 42.53 -0.32
N HIS A 280 -40.43 42.98 -1.51
CA HIS A 280 -39.94 42.44 -2.78
C HIS A 280 -39.43 43.52 -3.73
N PRO A 281 -38.37 44.27 -3.37
CA PRO A 281 -37.86 45.37 -4.20
C PRO A 281 -37.35 44.87 -5.57
N ARG A 282 -36.74 43.68 -5.60
CA ARG A 282 -36.25 43.04 -6.82
C ARG A 282 -37.38 42.60 -7.74
N PHE A 283 -38.42 41.96 -7.21
CA PHE A 283 -39.64 41.62 -7.95
C PHE A 283 -40.25 42.84 -8.64
N PHE A 284 -40.43 43.95 -7.91
CA PHE A 284 -41.03 45.15 -8.50
C PHE A 284 -40.15 45.78 -9.57
N ALA A 285 -38.83 45.76 -9.39
CA ALA A 285 -37.90 46.18 -10.42
C ALA A 285 -38.01 45.30 -11.68
N ALA A 286 -38.03 43.98 -11.53
CA ALA A 286 -38.17 43.03 -12.63
C ALA A 286 -39.54 43.16 -13.33
N LEU A 287 -40.62 43.29 -12.56
CA LEU A 287 -41.99 43.49 -13.07
C LEU A 287 -42.09 44.78 -13.89
N GLN A 288 -41.46 45.87 -13.42
CA GLN A 288 -41.45 47.15 -14.10
C GLN A 288 -40.58 47.14 -15.36
N GLN A 289 -39.45 46.42 -15.35
CA GLN A 289 -38.62 46.23 -16.55
C GLN A 289 -39.33 45.40 -17.62
N ARG A 290 -39.95 44.28 -17.23
CA ARG A 290 -40.64 43.37 -18.15
C ARG A 290 -41.91 44.02 -18.72
N CYS A 291 -42.63 44.78 -17.90
CA CYS A 291 -43.91 45.37 -18.26
C CYS A 291 -44.07 46.80 -17.70
N PRO A 292 -43.64 47.83 -18.46
CA PRO A 292 -43.74 49.23 -18.02
C PRO A 292 -45.19 49.75 -17.94
N SER A 293 -46.18 49.05 -18.52
CA SER A 293 -47.61 49.43 -18.53
C SER A 293 -48.41 48.95 -17.31
N VAL A 294 -47.74 48.34 -16.33
CA VAL A 294 -48.35 47.83 -15.09
C VAL A 294 -48.70 49.00 -14.18
N THR A 295 -49.98 49.13 -13.83
CA THR A 295 -50.47 50.19 -12.93
C THR A 295 -50.23 49.83 -11.47
N GLN A 296 -50.34 50.80 -10.55
CA GLN A 296 -50.19 50.55 -9.11
C GLN A 296 -51.15 49.48 -8.57
N SER A 297 -52.38 49.41 -9.10
CA SER A 297 -53.34 48.37 -8.74
C SER A 297 -52.88 46.97 -9.18
N ASP A 298 -52.25 46.88 -10.34
CA ASP A 298 -51.75 45.62 -10.89
C ASP A 298 -50.50 45.15 -10.12
N ARG A 299 -49.65 46.09 -9.69
CA ARG A 299 -48.51 45.86 -8.79
C ARG A 299 -48.95 45.25 -7.45
N ARG A 300 -49.98 45.83 -6.81
CA ARG A 300 -50.56 45.26 -5.58
C ARG A 300 -51.06 43.85 -5.80
N LEU A 301 -51.84 43.62 -6.86
CA LEU A 301 -52.36 42.29 -7.16
C LEU A 301 -51.22 41.28 -7.38
N ALA A 302 -50.19 41.65 -8.13
CA ALA A 302 -49.06 40.77 -8.42
C ALA A 302 -48.30 40.40 -7.13
N ALA A 303 -48.07 41.36 -6.23
CA ALA A 303 -47.43 41.11 -4.93
C ALA A 303 -48.29 40.26 -4.00
N LEU A 304 -49.60 40.50 -3.94
CA LEU A 304 -50.50 39.68 -3.13
C LEU A 304 -50.57 38.22 -3.65
N LEU A 305 -50.55 38.04 -4.97
CA LEU A 305 -50.46 36.70 -5.57
C LEU A 305 -49.13 36.01 -5.24
N ARG A 306 -48.02 36.76 -5.21
CA ARG A 306 -46.68 36.27 -4.85
C ARG A 306 -46.54 35.90 -3.37
N LEU A 307 -47.31 36.56 -2.51
CA LEU A 307 -47.45 36.23 -1.08
C LEU A 307 -48.44 35.08 -0.83
N HIS A 308 -48.86 34.36 -1.88
CA HIS A 308 -49.78 33.21 -1.82
C HIS A 308 -51.16 33.52 -1.22
N PHE A 309 -51.63 34.78 -1.24
CA PHE A 309 -52.98 35.09 -0.77
C PHE A 309 -54.05 34.44 -1.65
N THR A 310 -55.11 33.92 -1.02
CA THR A 310 -56.22 33.33 -1.76
C THR A 310 -57.04 34.41 -2.46
N THR A 311 -57.82 34.05 -3.49
CA THR A 311 -58.71 35.01 -4.19
C THR A 311 -59.66 35.71 -3.22
N LYS A 312 -60.09 35.02 -2.15
CA LYS A 312 -60.95 35.57 -1.11
C LYS A 312 -60.22 36.59 -0.24
N ASP A 313 -58.98 36.28 0.16
CA ASP A 313 -58.16 37.21 0.95
C ASP A 313 -57.80 38.46 0.12
N ILE A 314 -57.43 38.27 -1.15
CA ILE A 314 -57.14 39.38 -2.08
C ILE A 314 -58.38 40.27 -2.28
N ALA A 315 -59.57 39.68 -2.37
CA ALA A 315 -60.82 40.43 -2.48
C ALA A 315 -61.04 41.31 -1.23
N GLY A 316 -60.78 40.77 -0.05
CA GLY A 316 -60.83 41.52 1.21
C GLY A 316 -59.76 42.61 1.32
N ILE A 317 -58.52 42.33 0.91
CA ILE A 317 -57.40 43.28 0.97
C ILE A 317 -57.57 44.44 -0.01
N LEU A 318 -58.07 44.16 -1.22
CA LEU A 318 -58.29 45.20 -2.24
C LEU A 318 -59.67 45.86 -2.14
N ASN A 319 -60.51 45.39 -1.21
CA ASN A 319 -61.90 45.83 -1.03
C ASN A 319 -62.71 45.79 -2.35
N ILE A 320 -62.63 44.67 -3.07
CA ILE A 320 -63.36 44.39 -4.31
C ILE A 320 -64.02 43.01 -4.23
N SER A 321 -64.97 42.72 -5.12
CA SER A 321 -65.55 41.37 -5.19
C SER A 321 -64.53 40.32 -5.67
N GLU A 322 -64.73 39.05 -5.31
CA GLU A 322 -63.92 37.94 -5.81
C GLU A 322 -63.89 37.89 -7.36
N ASP A 323 -65.01 38.19 -8.01
CA ASP A 323 -65.08 38.32 -9.47
C ASP A 323 -64.28 39.52 -9.99
N GLY A 324 -64.22 40.61 -9.21
CA GLY A 324 -63.32 41.73 -9.46
C GLY A 324 -61.85 41.31 -9.45
N VAL A 325 -61.45 40.44 -8.50
CA VAL A 325 -60.10 39.86 -8.45
C VAL A 325 -59.83 38.99 -9.67
N ARG A 326 -60.77 38.11 -10.07
CA ARG A 326 -60.64 37.27 -11.28
C ARG A 326 -60.44 38.11 -12.54
N LYS A 327 -61.24 39.17 -12.71
CA LYS A 327 -61.08 40.12 -13.83
C LYS A 327 -59.73 40.84 -13.77
N ALA A 328 -59.27 41.22 -12.58
CA ALA A 328 -57.97 41.85 -12.40
C ALA A 328 -56.81 40.88 -12.74
N ARG A 329 -56.90 39.61 -12.35
CA ARG A 329 -55.94 38.55 -12.74
C ARG A 329 -55.90 38.36 -14.26
N TYR A 330 -57.06 38.35 -14.91
CA TYR A 330 -57.15 38.27 -16.37
C TYR A 330 -56.51 39.48 -17.06
N ARG A 331 -56.79 40.71 -16.58
CA ARG A 331 -56.15 41.92 -17.12
C ARG A 331 -54.64 41.88 -16.95
N LEU A 332 -54.15 41.50 -15.76
CA LEU A 332 -52.73 41.37 -15.47
C LEU A 332 -52.08 40.35 -16.40
N ARG A 333 -52.70 39.18 -16.59
CA ARG A 333 -52.25 38.15 -17.54
C ARG A 333 -52.10 38.69 -18.96
N ARG A 334 -53.08 39.44 -19.45
CA ARG A 334 -53.02 40.05 -20.79
C ARG A 334 -51.91 41.09 -20.91
N LYS A 335 -51.67 41.89 -19.87
CA LYS A 335 -50.56 42.87 -19.84
C LYS A 335 -49.19 42.19 -19.84
N LEU A 336 -49.08 41.03 -19.18
CA LEU A 336 -47.86 40.23 -19.12
C LEU A 336 -47.64 39.34 -20.36
N GLY A 337 -48.59 39.29 -21.30
CA GLY A 337 -48.45 38.51 -22.54
C GLY A 337 -48.47 36.98 -22.36
N LEU A 338 -49.04 36.46 -21.27
CA LEU A 338 -48.98 35.03 -20.94
C LEU A 338 -49.95 34.19 -21.78
N ALA A 339 -49.43 33.12 -22.40
CA ALA A 339 -50.20 32.13 -23.16
C ALA A 339 -51.16 31.35 -22.24
N ALA A 340 -52.31 30.86 -22.74
CA ALA A 340 -53.41 30.27 -21.96
C ALA A 340 -53.01 29.10 -21.02
N GLU A 341 -51.93 28.40 -21.34
CA GLU A 341 -51.42 27.23 -20.59
C GLU A 341 -50.50 27.61 -19.42
N GLN A 342 -49.97 28.84 -19.40
CA GLN A 342 -49.07 29.29 -18.34
C GLN A 342 -49.86 29.74 -17.10
N GLU A 343 -49.45 29.29 -15.92
CA GLU A 343 -50.03 29.79 -14.67
C GLU A 343 -49.45 31.16 -14.31
N LEU A 344 -50.33 32.14 -14.08
CA LEU A 344 -49.94 33.51 -13.70
C LEU A 344 -49.09 33.50 -12.42
N SER A 345 -49.46 32.68 -11.43
CA SER A 345 -48.74 32.58 -10.15
C SER A 345 -47.31 32.12 -10.40
N ALA A 346 -47.13 30.99 -11.10
CA ALA A 346 -45.83 30.42 -11.43
C ALA A 346 -44.91 31.41 -12.18
N PHE A 347 -45.45 32.13 -13.17
CA PHE A 347 -44.69 33.15 -13.88
C PHE A 347 -44.23 34.31 -12.98
N LEU A 348 -45.05 34.71 -12.01
CA LEU A 348 -44.65 35.77 -11.07
C LEU A 348 -43.55 35.31 -10.10
N TYR A 349 -43.43 34.01 -9.80
CA TYR A 349 -42.30 33.47 -9.02
C TYR A 349 -40.99 33.51 -9.81
N THR A 350 -41.02 33.20 -11.12
CA THR A 350 -39.80 33.16 -11.94
C THR A 350 -39.16 34.53 -12.15
N LEU A 351 -39.94 35.62 -12.02
CA LEU A 351 -39.43 36.99 -12.15
C LEU A 351 -38.43 37.39 -11.04
N ASP A 352 -38.39 36.68 -9.92
CA ASP A 352 -37.39 36.91 -8.88
C ASP A 352 -36.04 36.24 -9.20
N GLU A 353 -36.04 35.12 -9.92
CA GLU A 353 -34.83 34.31 -10.19
C GLU A 353 -33.97 34.90 -11.32
N GLU A 354 -34.59 35.48 -12.35
CA GLU A 354 -33.90 36.09 -13.51
C GLU A 354 -33.09 37.36 -13.15
N ALA A 355 -33.28 37.93 -11.95
CA ALA A 355 -32.52 39.09 -11.48
C ALA A 355 -31.17 38.72 -10.80
N THR A 356 -30.77 37.44 -10.86
CA THR A 356 -29.38 37.07 -10.60
C THR A 356 -28.53 37.54 -11.79
N PRO A 357 -27.57 38.46 -11.62
CA PRO A 357 -26.61 38.73 -12.69
C PRO A 357 -25.89 37.41 -12.96
N ASN A 358 -25.82 37.01 -14.22
CA ASN A 358 -24.85 36.02 -14.70
C ASN A 358 -23.44 36.44 -14.26
N GLU A 359 -22.99 35.97 -13.10
CA GLU A 359 -21.56 35.81 -12.79
C GLU A 359 -21.08 34.55 -13.53
N THR A 360 -21.05 34.63 -14.86
CA THR A 360 -20.33 33.70 -15.74
C THR A 360 -19.42 34.54 -16.62
N SER A 361 -18.33 35.02 -16.03
CA SER A 361 -17.11 35.39 -16.75
C SER A 361 -15.92 35.35 -15.79
N MET A 362 -15.48 34.14 -15.44
CA MET A 362 -14.05 33.93 -15.16
C MET A 362 -13.33 34.03 -16.51
N PRO A 363 -12.33 34.91 -16.68
CA PRO A 363 -11.45 34.87 -17.84
C PRO A 363 -10.54 33.65 -17.75
N GLU A 364 -10.33 33.02 -18.90
CA GLU A 364 -9.43 31.88 -19.14
C GLU A 364 -7.99 32.08 -18.67
#